data_AF-A0A543DNX1-F1
#
_entry.id   AF-A0A543DNX1-F1
#
_cell.length_a   1.000
_cell.length_b   1.000
_cell.length_c   1.000
_cell.angle_alpha   90.00
_cell.angle_beta   90.00
_cell.angle_gamma   90.00
#
_symmetry.space_group_name_H-M   'P 1'
#
loop_
_entity.id
_entity.type
_entity.pdbx_description
1 polymer ?
#
loop_
_entity_poly.entity_id
_entity_poly.type
_entity_poly.pdbx_seq_one_letter_code
_entity_poly.pdbx_strand_id
1 'polypeptide(L)'
;MQRTRQAVSVLVALVGLQDTTVAAHRPGTDGAAVSVRVGGALLYMHDAQTVASFNRVWQSVAHQARILPREADPRRAMPVRGMAEPAVMVEAADSPPASARMERPVGRASHLRVVLGRVVFDVRDLGAFHSTVTAFHRAEELAATAFLPTPGPSAREQAAAAAARVFASPARASTRPAAAAREAVAGAAASRRSRSAIERVV
;
A
#
# COMPACT_ATOMS: atom_id res chain seq x y z
N MET A 1 -6.90 -42.59 8.79
CA MET A 1 -8.18 -41.90 8.51
C MET A 1 -7.91 -40.60 7.76
N GLN A 2 -8.04 -40.60 6.43
CA GLN A 2 -7.95 -39.37 5.64
C GLN A 2 -9.23 -38.56 5.87
N ARG A 3 -9.14 -37.44 6.60
CA ARG A 3 -10.19 -36.43 6.58
C ARG A 3 -10.21 -35.85 5.18
N THR A 4 -11.28 -36.10 4.44
CA THR A 4 -11.62 -35.43 3.18
C THR A 4 -11.67 -33.93 3.45
N ARG A 5 -10.52 -33.26 3.33
CA ARG A 5 -10.44 -31.79 3.41
C ARG A 5 -11.28 -31.27 2.25
N GLN A 6 -12.42 -30.71 2.58
CA GLN A 6 -13.33 -30.04 1.67
C GLN A 6 -12.51 -29.05 0.82
N ALA A 7 -12.33 -29.38 -0.46
CA ALA A 7 -11.55 -28.57 -1.40
C ALA A 7 -12.43 -27.40 -1.87
N VAL A 8 -12.60 -26.39 -1.01
CA VAL A 8 -13.26 -25.15 -1.43
C VAL A 8 -12.29 -24.41 -2.34
N SER A 9 -12.54 -24.52 -3.64
CA SER A 9 -11.86 -23.77 -4.68
C SER A 9 -12.75 -22.59 -5.05
N VAL A 10 -12.25 -21.37 -4.87
CA VAL A 10 -12.94 -20.15 -5.28
C VAL A 10 -12.61 -19.91 -6.74
N LEU A 11 -13.62 -19.72 -7.58
CA LEU A 11 -13.45 -19.33 -8.98
C LEU A 11 -13.70 -17.83 -9.14
N VAL A 12 -12.75 -17.15 -9.76
CA VAL A 12 -12.76 -15.72 -10.05
C VAL A 12 -12.69 -15.57 -11.56
N ALA A 13 -13.81 -15.22 -12.19
CA ALA A 13 -13.86 -14.99 -13.64
C ALA A 13 -13.37 -13.57 -13.96
N LEU A 14 -12.39 -13.46 -14.85
CA LEU A 14 -11.79 -12.18 -15.25
C LEU A 14 -12.07 -11.91 -16.73
N VAL A 15 -12.68 -10.77 -17.02
CA VAL A 15 -13.00 -10.28 -18.37
C VAL A 15 -12.66 -8.79 -18.43
N GLY A 16 -11.98 -8.37 -19.49
CA GLY A 16 -11.53 -7.00 -19.70
C GLY A 16 -10.40 -6.58 -18.76
N LEU A 17 -10.09 -5.29 -18.76
CA LEU A 17 -9.11 -4.72 -17.83
C LEU A 17 -9.61 -4.88 -16.39
N GLN A 18 -8.76 -5.42 -15.53
CA GLN A 18 -9.09 -5.58 -14.12
C GLN A 18 -8.65 -4.36 -13.33
N ASP A 19 -9.47 -3.95 -12.35
CA ASP A 19 -9.01 -3.09 -11.27
C ASP A 19 -8.06 -3.90 -10.38
N THR A 20 -6.78 -3.50 -10.38
CA THR A 20 -5.73 -4.19 -9.64
C THR A 20 -5.05 -3.24 -8.66
N THR A 21 -4.88 -3.68 -7.42
CA THR A 21 -4.13 -2.94 -6.40
C THR A 21 -3.04 -3.83 -5.84
N VAL A 22 -1.83 -3.30 -5.72
CA VAL A 22 -0.69 -4.00 -5.13
C VAL A 22 -0.12 -3.15 -4.00
N ALA A 23 0.04 -3.74 -2.82
CA ALA A 23 0.54 -3.02 -1.65
C ALA A 23 1.40 -3.94 -0.77
N ALA A 24 2.44 -3.36 -0.17
CA ALA A 24 3.20 -4.00 0.89
C ALA A 24 2.70 -3.55 2.26
N HIS A 25 2.63 -4.48 3.20
CA HIS A 25 2.16 -4.28 4.58
C HIS A 25 3.29 -4.60 5.53
N ARG A 26 3.54 -3.70 6.49
CA ARG A 26 4.57 -3.83 7.54
C ARG A 26 5.94 -4.31 6.99
N PRO A 27 6.48 -3.64 5.94
CA PRO A 27 7.72 -4.08 5.28
C PRO A 27 8.89 -4.16 6.28
N GLY A 28 9.70 -5.19 6.11
CA GLY A 28 10.89 -5.49 6.88
C GLY A 28 10.67 -5.81 8.36
N THR A 29 9.48 -6.33 8.68
CA THR A 29 9.14 -6.94 9.97
C THR A 29 8.78 -8.41 9.78
N ASP A 30 8.74 -9.20 10.85
CA ASP A 30 8.27 -10.60 10.81
C ASP A 30 6.81 -10.74 10.34
N GLY A 31 6.03 -9.64 10.42
CA GLY A 31 4.66 -9.56 9.93
C GLY A 31 4.53 -8.96 8.54
N ALA A 32 5.62 -8.91 7.76
CA ALA A 32 5.58 -8.39 6.40
C ALA A 32 4.65 -9.22 5.51
N ALA A 33 3.92 -8.53 4.64
CA ALA A 33 3.10 -9.18 3.62
C ALA A 33 3.02 -8.32 2.36
N VAL A 34 2.94 -8.96 1.19
CA VAL A 34 2.57 -8.30 -0.07
C VAL A 34 1.16 -8.73 -0.43
N SER A 35 0.30 -7.76 -0.70
CA SER A 35 -1.08 -8.00 -1.11
C SER A 35 -1.28 -7.65 -2.58
N VAL A 36 -2.08 -8.48 -3.27
CA VAL A 36 -2.50 -8.28 -4.65
C VAL A 36 -4.02 -8.42 -4.71
N ARG A 37 -4.71 -7.34 -5.07
CA ARG A 37 -6.13 -7.33 -5.41
C ARG A 37 -6.29 -7.44 -6.92
N VAL A 38 -7.15 -8.34 -7.39
CA VAL A 38 -7.57 -8.47 -8.80
C VAL A 38 -9.08 -8.69 -8.83
N GLY A 39 -9.82 -7.68 -9.26
CA GLY A 39 -11.29 -7.72 -9.19
C GLY A 39 -11.78 -7.96 -7.75
N GLY A 40 -12.58 -9.01 -7.57
CA GLY A 40 -13.09 -9.46 -6.26
C GLY A 40 -12.10 -10.30 -5.42
N ALA A 41 -10.91 -10.63 -5.92
CA ALA A 41 -9.94 -11.44 -5.17
C ALA A 41 -8.86 -10.57 -4.50
N LEU A 42 -8.50 -10.88 -3.26
CA LEU A 42 -7.39 -10.28 -2.51
C LEU A 42 -6.47 -11.40 -2.00
N LEU A 43 -5.24 -11.45 -2.48
CA LEU A 43 -4.23 -12.39 -2.02
C LEU A 43 -3.24 -11.68 -1.11
N TYR A 44 -3.01 -12.19 0.09
CA TYR A 44 -1.89 -11.83 0.95
C TYR A 44 -0.81 -12.89 0.85
N MET A 45 0.42 -12.46 0.59
CA MET A 45 1.58 -13.33 0.45
C MET A 45 2.59 -12.93 1.52
N HIS A 46 3.04 -13.90 2.32
CA HIS A 46 3.89 -13.63 3.50
C HIS A 46 5.37 -13.89 3.28
N ASP A 47 5.77 -14.33 2.09
CA ASP A 47 7.15 -14.59 1.76
C ASP A 47 7.44 -14.32 0.27
N ALA A 48 8.68 -13.95 -0.02
CA ALA A 48 9.12 -13.61 -1.38
C ALA A 48 9.04 -14.80 -2.35
N GLN A 49 9.24 -16.02 -1.85
CA GLN A 49 9.22 -17.23 -2.67
C GLN A 49 7.81 -17.50 -3.22
N THR A 50 6.78 -17.31 -2.40
CA THR A 50 5.37 -17.42 -2.79
C THR A 50 5.03 -16.39 -3.86
N VAL A 51 5.44 -15.12 -3.69
CA VAL A 51 5.22 -14.07 -4.68
C VAL A 51 5.88 -14.42 -6.03
N ALA A 52 7.15 -14.82 -5.99
CA ALA A 52 7.90 -15.21 -7.19
C ALA A 52 7.29 -16.44 -7.87
N SER A 53 6.82 -17.43 -7.09
CA SER A 53 6.13 -18.62 -7.61
C SER A 53 4.85 -18.24 -8.36
N PHE A 54 4.03 -17.35 -7.78
CA PHE A 54 2.81 -16.88 -8.41
C PHE A 54 3.10 -16.10 -9.69
N ASN A 55 4.06 -15.18 -9.67
CA ASN A 55 4.47 -14.47 -10.90
C ASN A 55 4.95 -15.46 -11.96
N ARG A 56 5.82 -16.42 -11.61
CA ARG A 56 6.33 -17.43 -12.54
C ARG A 56 5.21 -18.22 -13.22
N VAL A 57 4.15 -18.59 -12.49
CA VAL A 57 2.99 -19.28 -13.08
C VAL A 57 2.31 -18.42 -14.14
N TRP A 58 2.09 -17.13 -13.87
CA TRP A 58 1.54 -16.20 -14.86
C TRP A 58 2.45 -16.05 -16.08
N GLN A 59 3.75 -15.91 -15.88
CA GLN A 59 4.72 -15.80 -16.97
C GLN A 59 4.80 -17.08 -17.81
N SER A 60 4.67 -18.26 -17.19
CA SER A 60 4.78 -19.56 -17.87
C SER A 60 3.74 -19.77 -18.97
N VAL A 61 2.60 -19.06 -18.88
CA VAL A 61 1.50 -19.15 -19.83
C VAL A 61 1.36 -17.93 -20.74
N ALA A 62 2.29 -16.97 -20.67
CA ALA A 62 2.25 -15.75 -21.48
C ALA A 62 2.24 -16.03 -22.99
N HIS A 63 2.96 -17.05 -23.45
CA HIS A 63 2.92 -17.45 -24.86
C HIS A 63 1.55 -18.02 -25.25
N GLN A 64 0.96 -18.87 -24.40
CA GLN A 64 -0.36 -19.47 -24.66
C GLN A 64 -1.47 -18.41 -24.61
N ALA A 65 -1.34 -17.42 -23.73
CA ALA A 65 -2.31 -16.34 -23.57
C ALA A 65 -2.56 -15.55 -24.87
N ARG A 66 -1.64 -15.57 -25.83
CA ARG A 66 -1.83 -14.97 -27.17
C ARG A 66 -3.01 -15.53 -27.96
N ILE A 67 -3.50 -16.71 -27.59
CA ILE A 67 -4.68 -17.38 -28.19
C ILE A 67 -5.99 -16.88 -27.57
N LEU A 68 -5.92 -16.18 -26.43
CA LEU A 68 -7.10 -15.61 -25.81
C LEU A 68 -7.76 -14.59 -26.75
N PRO A 69 -9.10 -14.46 -26.71
CA PRO A 69 -9.79 -13.35 -27.33
C PRO A 69 -9.17 -12.01 -26.93
N ARG A 70 -9.17 -11.05 -27.86
CA ARG A 70 -8.80 -9.66 -27.52
C ARG A 70 -9.80 -9.04 -26.55
N GLU A 71 -11.08 -9.32 -26.79
CA GLU A 71 -12.21 -8.88 -25.97
C GLU A 71 -13.14 -10.08 -25.77
N ALA A 72 -13.55 -10.33 -24.53
CA ALA A 72 -14.59 -11.30 -24.22
C ALA A 72 -15.88 -10.58 -23.79
N ASP A 73 -17.01 -11.27 -23.92
CA ASP A 73 -18.32 -10.76 -23.48
C ASP A 73 -18.32 -10.58 -21.94
N PRO A 74 -18.46 -9.34 -21.42
CA PRO A 74 -18.48 -9.05 -19.98
C PRO A 74 -19.59 -9.78 -19.24
N ARG A 75 -20.70 -10.12 -19.93
CA ARG A 75 -21.83 -10.86 -19.34
C ARG A 75 -21.42 -12.25 -18.85
N ARG A 76 -20.30 -12.79 -19.34
CA ARG A 76 -19.75 -14.09 -18.90
C ARG A 76 -19.05 -14.05 -17.54
N ALA A 77 -18.74 -12.87 -17.04
CA ALA A 77 -18.17 -12.65 -15.71
C ALA A 77 -19.07 -11.81 -14.80
N MET A 78 -20.29 -11.47 -15.25
CA MET A 78 -21.20 -10.68 -14.42
C MET A 78 -21.61 -11.48 -13.17
N PRO A 79 -21.56 -10.85 -11.98
CA PRO A 79 -22.08 -11.45 -10.77
C PRO A 79 -23.58 -11.73 -10.92
N VAL A 80 -24.04 -12.82 -10.30
CA VAL A 80 -25.46 -13.18 -10.28
C VAL A 80 -26.24 -12.05 -9.60
N ARG A 81 -27.23 -11.49 -10.29
CA ARG A 81 -28.02 -10.35 -9.79
C ARG A 81 -28.65 -10.70 -8.44
N GLY A 82 -28.36 -9.90 -7.41
CA GLY A 82 -28.83 -10.13 -6.03
C GLY A 82 -27.85 -10.89 -5.14
N MET A 83 -26.73 -11.38 -5.67
CA MET A 83 -25.60 -11.84 -4.87
C MET A 83 -24.54 -10.74 -4.78
N ALA A 84 -24.08 -10.44 -3.56
CA ALA A 84 -22.87 -9.63 -3.39
C ALA A 84 -21.72 -10.32 -4.13
N GLU A 85 -20.92 -9.54 -4.85
CA GLU A 85 -19.71 -10.06 -5.50
C GLU A 85 -18.85 -10.72 -4.41
N PRO A 86 -18.51 -12.02 -4.54
CA PRO A 86 -17.78 -12.70 -3.49
C PRO A 86 -16.37 -12.11 -3.42
N ALA A 87 -16.16 -11.21 -2.48
CA ALA A 87 -14.84 -10.73 -2.13
C ALA A 87 -14.11 -11.88 -1.41
N VAL A 88 -13.08 -12.43 -2.03
CA VAL A 88 -12.33 -13.55 -1.47
C VAL A 88 -10.96 -13.09 -1.05
N MET A 89 -10.70 -13.23 0.25
CA MET A 89 -9.37 -13.04 0.82
C MET A 89 -8.68 -14.39 0.97
N VAL A 90 -7.45 -14.50 0.45
CA VAL A 90 -6.62 -15.69 0.60
C VAL A 90 -5.26 -15.30 1.16
N GLU A 91 -4.90 -15.94 2.26
CA GLU A 91 -3.55 -15.90 2.80
C GLU A 91 -2.74 -17.04 2.19
N ALA A 92 -1.60 -16.71 1.60
CA ALA A 92 -0.70 -17.62 0.93
C ALA A 92 0.69 -17.52 1.60
N ALA A 93 1.18 -18.66 2.05
CA ALA A 93 2.53 -18.84 2.59
C ALA A 93 3.02 -20.22 2.17
N ASP A 94 4.33 -20.44 2.26
CA ASP A 94 4.99 -21.73 2.02
C ASP A 94 4.79 -22.25 0.58
N SER A 95 4.66 -21.35 -0.39
CA SER A 95 4.50 -21.69 -1.81
C SER A 95 3.35 -22.69 -2.08
N PRO A 96 2.08 -22.27 -1.89
CA PRO A 96 0.95 -23.15 -2.12
C PRO A 96 0.90 -23.59 -3.60
N PRO A 97 0.22 -24.72 -3.91
CA PRO A 97 0.17 -25.26 -5.26
C PRO A 97 -0.25 -24.21 -6.28
N ALA A 98 0.57 -23.98 -7.29
CA ALA A 98 0.33 -23.00 -8.32
C ALA A 98 0.50 -23.64 -9.70
N SER A 99 -0.47 -23.45 -10.60
CA SER A 99 -0.44 -24.02 -11.95
C SER A 99 -1.31 -23.20 -12.90
N ALA A 100 -1.05 -23.31 -14.20
CA ALA A 100 -1.87 -22.65 -15.20
C ALA A 100 -2.04 -23.56 -16.41
N ARG A 101 -3.21 -23.49 -17.05
CA ARG A 101 -3.52 -24.26 -18.27
C ARG A 101 -4.50 -23.53 -19.18
N MET A 102 -4.27 -23.65 -20.48
CA MET A 102 -5.20 -23.17 -21.51
C MET A 102 -6.31 -24.20 -21.75
N GLU A 103 -7.56 -23.76 -21.64
CA GLU A 103 -8.75 -24.55 -21.91
C GLU A 103 -9.34 -24.19 -23.27
N ARG A 104 -9.63 -25.21 -24.11
CA ARG A 104 -10.16 -25.03 -25.47
C ARG A 104 -11.42 -25.87 -25.71
N PRO A 105 -12.52 -25.57 -25.02
CA PRO A 105 -13.78 -26.29 -25.22
C PRO A 105 -14.30 -26.14 -26.66
N VAL A 106 -14.81 -27.22 -27.24
CA VAL A 106 -15.40 -27.23 -28.59
C VAL A 106 -16.59 -26.27 -28.65
N GLY A 107 -16.65 -25.43 -29.69
CA GLY A 107 -17.72 -24.46 -29.91
C GLY A 107 -17.73 -23.27 -28.93
N ARG A 108 -16.67 -23.08 -28.15
CA ARG A 108 -16.53 -21.97 -27.19
C ARG A 108 -15.17 -21.30 -27.32
N ALA A 109 -15.09 -20.04 -26.89
CA ALA A 109 -13.83 -19.31 -26.84
C ALA A 109 -12.86 -19.98 -25.85
N SER A 110 -11.57 -19.96 -26.20
CA SER A 110 -10.50 -20.43 -25.31
C SER A 110 -10.41 -19.52 -24.07
N HIS A 111 -10.03 -20.09 -22.94
CA HIS A 111 -9.80 -19.35 -21.70
C HIS A 111 -8.63 -19.95 -20.93
N LEU A 112 -7.96 -19.12 -20.13
CA LEU A 112 -6.83 -19.55 -19.33
C LEU A 112 -7.29 -19.77 -17.89
N ARG A 113 -7.02 -20.96 -17.34
CA ARG A 113 -7.30 -21.29 -15.96
C ARG A 113 -6.00 -21.25 -15.16
N VAL A 114 -5.88 -20.32 -14.22
CA VAL A 114 -4.71 -20.18 -13.33
C VAL A 114 -5.13 -20.51 -11.91
N VAL A 115 -4.50 -21.51 -11.31
CA VAL A 115 -4.74 -21.95 -9.94
C VAL A 115 -3.61 -21.43 -9.07
N LEU A 116 -3.93 -20.66 -8.03
CA LEU A 116 -3.00 -20.18 -7.00
C LEU A 116 -3.55 -20.60 -5.64
N GLY A 117 -3.02 -21.69 -5.09
CA GLY A 117 -3.52 -22.33 -3.87
C GLY A 117 -4.97 -22.76 -4.02
N ARG A 118 -5.88 -22.02 -3.38
CA ARG A 118 -7.33 -22.30 -3.39
C ARG A 118 -8.11 -21.41 -4.35
N VAL A 119 -7.46 -20.42 -4.96
CA VAL A 119 -8.09 -19.51 -5.92
C VAL A 119 -7.85 -20.00 -7.33
N VAL A 120 -8.89 -19.97 -8.15
CA VAL A 120 -8.85 -20.27 -9.57
C VAL A 120 -9.27 -19.02 -10.31
N PHE A 121 -8.35 -18.42 -11.04
CA PHE A 121 -8.64 -17.37 -12.00
C PHE A 121 -9.03 -18.00 -13.34
N ASP A 122 -10.23 -17.66 -13.82
CA ASP A 122 -10.73 -18.02 -15.13
C ASP A 122 -10.67 -16.80 -16.04
N VAL A 123 -9.57 -16.70 -16.79
CA VAL A 123 -9.19 -15.53 -17.59
C VAL A 123 -9.71 -15.68 -19.01
N ARG A 124 -10.59 -14.76 -19.41
CA ARG A 124 -11.36 -14.89 -20.65
C ARG A 124 -10.79 -14.12 -21.83
N ASP A 125 -9.95 -13.12 -21.61
CA ASP A 125 -9.37 -12.30 -22.66
C ASP A 125 -7.97 -11.78 -22.32
N LEU A 126 -7.33 -11.17 -23.31
CA LEU A 126 -6.00 -10.58 -23.21
C LEU A 126 -5.97 -9.40 -22.22
N GLY A 127 -7.02 -8.59 -22.14
CA GLY A 127 -7.08 -7.45 -21.22
C GLY A 127 -6.93 -7.91 -19.77
N ALA A 128 -7.70 -8.93 -19.39
CA ALA A 128 -7.67 -9.53 -18.06
C ALA A 128 -6.32 -10.20 -17.76
N PHE A 129 -5.75 -10.89 -18.75
CA PHE A 129 -4.44 -11.49 -18.61
C PHE A 129 -3.35 -10.43 -18.35
N HIS A 130 -3.29 -9.39 -19.17
CA HIS A 130 -2.25 -8.37 -19.09
C HIS A 130 -2.30 -7.57 -17.79
N SER A 131 -3.49 -7.14 -17.34
CA SER A 131 -3.61 -6.42 -16.07
C SER A 131 -3.16 -7.29 -14.89
N THR A 132 -3.51 -8.59 -14.92
CA THR A 132 -3.17 -9.51 -13.84
C THR A 132 -1.68 -9.83 -13.80
N VAL A 133 -1.05 -10.11 -14.95
CA VAL A 133 0.40 -10.33 -15.04
C VAL A 133 1.17 -9.10 -14.56
N THR A 134 0.72 -7.90 -14.94
CA THR A 134 1.34 -6.64 -14.51
C THR A 134 1.26 -6.48 -12.98
N ALA A 135 0.12 -6.82 -12.37
CA ALA A 135 -0.05 -6.78 -10.93
C ALA A 135 0.90 -7.74 -10.21
N PHE A 136 1.06 -8.98 -10.69
CA PHE A 136 1.97 -9.95 -10.07
C PHE A 136 3.45 -9.63 -10.32
N HIS A 137 3.81 -9.03 -11.45
CA HIS A 137 5.15 -8.49 -11.67
C HIS A 137 5.47 -7.39 -10.64
N ARG A 138 4.56 -6.42 -10.47
CA ARG A 138 4.72 -5.35 -9.48
C ARG A 138 4.77 -5.89 -8.04
N ALA A 139 4.04 -6.97 -7.76
CA ALA A 139 4.10 -7.63 -6.47
C ALA A 139 5.48 -8.24 -6.21
N GLU A 140 6.11 -8.86 -7.21
CA GLU A 140 7.46 -9.39 -7.10
C GLU A 140 8.50 -8.28 -6.88
N GLU A 141 8.39 -7.16 -7.60
CA GLU A 141 9.23 -5.97 -7.37
C GLU A 141 9.09 -5.43 -5.94
N LEU A 142 7.86 -5.35 -5.41
CA LEU A 142 7.62 -4.94 -4.03
C LEU A 142 8.16 -5.96 -3.02
N ALA A 143 7.99 -7.25 -3.29
CA ALA A 143 8.48 -8.33 -2.43
C ALA A 143 10.00 -8.29 -2.25
N ALA A 144 10.75 -7.90 -3.30
CA ALA A 144 12.20 -7.78 -3.24
C ALA A 144 12.70 -6.80 -2.15
N THR A 145 11.87 -5.85 -1.74
CA THR A 145 12.20 -4.88 -0.68
C THR A 145 11.39 -5.08 0.59
N ALA A 146 10.18 -5.62 0.50
CA ALA A 146 9.26 -5.74 1.64
C ALA A 146 9.64 -6.85 2.63
N PHE A 147 10.31 -7.92 2.19
CA PHE A 147 10.66 -9.07 3.04
C PHE A 147 12.11 -9.04 3.56
N LEU A 148 12.90 -8.05 3.16
CA LEU A 148 14.24 -7.89 3.73
C LEU A 148 14.08 -7.43 5.18
N PRO A 149 14.73 -8.08 6.16
CA PRO A 149 14.73 -7.56 7.52
C PRO A 149 15.31 -6.16 7.45
N THR A 150 14.51 -5.14 7.81
CA THR A 150 15.07 -3.82 8.00
C THR A 150 16.07 -3.99 9.14
N PRO A 151 17.35 -3.59 9.00
CA PRO A 151 18.23 -3.50 10.15
C PRO A 151 17.57 -2.52 11.11
N GLY A 152 16.79 -3.05 12.05
CA GLY A 152 16.17 -2.27 13.09
C GLY A 152 17.30 -1.71 13.95
N PRO A 153 17.12 -0.50 14.53
CA PRO A 153 17.99 -0.09 15.61
C PRO A 153 18.02 -1.26 16.61
N SER A 154 19.22 -1.75 16.91
CA SER A 154 19.45 -2.79 17.90
C SER A 154 18.64 -2.49 19.17
N ALA A 155 18.26 -3.50 19.95
CA ALA A 155 17.59 -3.26 21.25
C ALA A 155 18.35 -2.21 22.09
N ARG A 156 19.68 -2.13 21.92
CA ARG A 156 20.56 -1.10 22.45
C ARG A 156 20.29 0.30 21.89
N GLU A 157 20.11 0.47 20.58
CA GLU A 157 19.77 1.75 19.96
C GLU A 157 18.33 2.20 20.26
N GLN A 158 17.38 1.26 20.37
CA GLN A 158 16.02 1.58 20.83
C GLN A 158 16.00 2.01 22.30
N ALA A 159 16.74 1.30 23.15
CA ALA A 159 16.94 1.68 24.55
C ALA A 159 17.70 3.01 24.66
N ALA A 160 18.70 3.26 23.82
CA ALA A 160 19.43 4.52 23.78
C ALA A 160 18.54 5.68 23.30
N ALA A 161 17.69 5.47 22.29
CA ALA A 161 16.73 6.47 21.82
C ALA A 161 15.59 6.72 22.82
N ALA A 162 15.15 5.68 23.55
CA ALA A 162 14.20 5.83 24.65
C ALA A 162 14.84 6.59 25.82
N ALA A 163 16.06 6.24 26.23
CA ALA A 163 16.81 6.94 27.26
C ALA A 163 17.11 8.39 26.85
N ALA A 164 17.52 8.64 25.61
CA ALA A 164 17.78 9.99 25.10
C ALA A 164 16.54 10.88 25.15
N ARG A 165 15.33 10.33 24.96
CA ARG A 165 14.07 11.08 25.13
C ARG A 165 13.74 11.39 26.59
N VAL A 166 14.18 10.55 27.53
CA VAL A 166 14.02 10.77 28.98
C VAL A 166 15.05 11.78 29.49
N PHE A 167 16.26 11.78 28.94
CA PHE A 167 17.34 12.71 29.32
C PHE A 167 17.38 14.00 28.51
N ALA A 168 16.58 14.11 27.44
CA ALA A 168 16.33 15.37 26.77
C ALA A 168 15.60 16.30 27.75
N SER A 169 16.37 17.14 28.44
CA SER A 169 15.84 18.17 29.32
C SER A 169 14.78 18.96 28.56
N PRO A 170 13.62 19.26 29.17
CA PRO A 170 12.68 20.19 28.57
C PRO A 170 13.44 21.49 28.37
N ALA A 171 13.61 21.88 27.10
CA ALA A 171 14.11 23.20 26.77
C ALA A 171 13.19 24.18 27.49
N ARG A 172 13.69 24.80 28.57
CA ARG A 172 12.99 25.87 29.27
C ARG A 172 12.67 26.89 28.20
N ALA A 173 11.39 27.01 27.85
CA ALA A 173 10.89 28.14 27.10
C ALA A 173 11.26 29.38 27.92
N SER A 174 12.33 30.05 27.49
CA SER A 174 12.77 31.32 28.02
C SER A 174 11.74 32.36 27.57
N THR A 175 10.67 32.51 28.35
CA THR A 175 9.87 33.73 28.34
C THR A 175 10.73 34.84 28.89
N ARG A 176 11.41 35.55 27.97
CA ARG A 176 12.21 36.73 28.24
C ARG A 176 11.27 37.89 28.62
N PRO A 177 11.38 38.50 29.81
CA PRO A 177 10.65 39.72 30.11
C PRO A 177 11.28 40.90 29.36
N ALA A 178 10.46 41.68 28.66
CA ALA A 178 10.87 42.93 28.04
C ALA A 178 10.99 44.02 29.12
N ALA A 179 12.23 44.35 29.48
CA ALA A 179 12.55 45.59 30.18
C ALA A 179 13.83 46.15 29.56
N ALA A 180 13.70 47.13 28.66
CA ALA A 180 14.79 48.00 28.24
C ALA A 180 14.54 49.38 28.86
N ALA A 181 15.46 49.76 29.74
CA ALA A 181 15.46 51.01 30.46
C ALA A 181 16.24 52.08 29.69
N ARG A 182 15.73 53.32 29.78
CA ARG A 182 16.45 54.60 29.92
C ARG A 182 17.48 54.99 28.84
N GLU A 183 17.11 56.01 28.07
CA GLU A 183 18.06 57.01 27.58
C GLU A 183 17.84 58.32 28.33
N ALA A 184 18.89 58.76 29.03
CA ALA A 184 19.06 60.13 29.48
C ALA A 184 20.30 60.67 28.77
N VAL A 185 20.25 61.92 28.28
CA VAL A 185 21.22 63.00 28.57
C VAL A 185 21.00 64.18 27.60
N ALA A 186 20.74 65.34 28.24
CA ALA A 186 21.12 66.72 27.90
C ALA A 186 20.76 67.37 26.56
N GLY A 187 20.10 68.53 26.67
CA GLY A 187 20.84 69.78 26.41
C GLY A 187 20.40 70.65 25.23
N ALA A 188 19.57 71.66 25.55
CA ALA A 188 19.64 73.05 25.09
C ALA A 188 19.13 73.49 23.69
N ALA A 189 18.38 74.61 23.76
CA ALA A 189 18.00 75.57 22.72
C ALA A 189 16.92 75.10 21.70
N ALA A 190 15.88 75.85 21.33
CA ALA A 190 15.66 77.29 21.36
C ALA A 190 14.16 77.69 21.21
N SER A 191 13.82 78.87 21.73
CA SER A 191 12.90 79.88 21.15
C SER A 191 11.36 79.76 21.25
N ARG A 192 10.83 80.62 22.15
CA ARG A 192 9.88 81.74 21.88
C ARG A 192 8.38 81.51 21.68
N ARG A 193 7.67 82.47 22.32
CA ARG A 193 6.26 82.95 22.21
C ARG A 193 5.30 82.20 23.14
N SER A 194 4.54 82.86 24.03
CA SER A 194 3.85 84.15 23.92
C SER A 194 3.62 84.85 25.27
N ARG A 195 3.39 86.17 25.19
CA ARG A 195 3.13 87.17 26.25
C ARG A 195 1.73 87.08 26.88
N SER A 196 1.60 87.82 28.01
CA SER A 196 0.39 88.50 28.56
C SER A 196 -0.51 87.62 29.45
N ALA A 197 -1.03 88.02 30.63
CA ALA A 197 -1.14 89.27 31.40
C ALA A 197 -1.15 88.91 32.90
N ILE A 198 -0.45 89.61 33.81
CA ILE A 198 -0.89 90.77 34.64
C ILE A 198 -2.27 90.60 35.31
N GLU A 199 -2.27 90.32 36.62
CA GLU A 199 -2.90 91.10 37.73
C GLU A 199 -2.71 90.30 39.04
N ARG A 200 -1.90 90.76 40.03
CA ARG A 200 -2.26 91.60 41.21
C ARG A 200 -3.42 91.02 42.04
N VAL A 201 -3.45 91.03 43.38
CA VAL A 201 -2.55 91.33 44.50
C VAL A 201 -3.42 91.01 45.72
N VAL A 202 -2.82 90.38 46.75
CA VAL A 202 -3.31 90.18 48.13
C VAL A 202 -4.49 89.22 48.34
#